data_AF-A0AAV4N864-F1
#
_entry.id   AF-A0AAV4N864-F1
#
_cell.length_a   1.000
_cell.length_b   1.000
_cell.length_c   1.000
_cell.angle_alpha   90.00
_cell.angle_beta   90.00
_cell.angle_gamma   90.00
#
_symmetry.space_group_name_H-M   'P 1'
#
loop_
_entity.id
_entity.type
_entity.pdbx_description
1 polymer ?
#
loop_
_entity_poly.entity_id
_entity_poly.type
_entity_poly.pdbx_seq_one_letter_code
_entity_poly.pdbx_strand_id
1 'polypeptide(L)'
;MWGNKGGVSIRFNAYGCSVCLVNSHLAAHDSELQQRIDDYNSILDHQKFIDSQAENIITHDYTFWFGDLNFRLDEFTAEEIVHLVEKKNYSHLLLKDQLRKVIKLGQAFSEFTESPPVFSPTYKYSIGKSAYDISKRKPAWTDRVLFRFTPNAYENATLSLKQLHYHSHDLYEQSDHKPVTSSFLLKTFSQPKEKQVFFLPIKDWRVNSDSAAWYTFSEGAEPSTWDWIGLFRADYSSIDEHVCYIWAPVRPSSNTPVLPSDTFHLEEQKDSATSSCSASMVRSHQGPWYRVVFADQTLLIPGRYRLFYISSAFDDILGVSEPFGKLKHISAIVYTALKMLYMSFRTY
;
A
#
# COMPACT_ATOMS: atom_id res chain seq x y z
N MET A 1 27.20 -11.43 -13.49
CA MET A 1 26.17 -12.31 -12.89
C MET A 1 24.97 -11.45 -12.59
N TRP A 2 23.83 -11.68 -13.25
CA TRP A 2 22.56 -11.07 -12.84
C TRP A 2 21.80 -12.17 -12.08
N GLY A 3 21.57 -11.95 -10.79
CA GLY A 3 20.85 -12.88 -9.92
C GLY A 3 19.37 -12.51 -9.85
N ASN A 4 18.49 -13.51 -9.84
CA ASN A 4 17.04 -13.35 -9.59
C ASN A 4 16.69 -13.48 -8.09
N LYS A 5 17.69 -13.29 -7.21
CA LYS A 5 17.61 -13.39 -5.76
C LYS A 5 18.08 -12.08 -5.15
N GLY A 6 17.49 -11.71 -4.02
CA GLY A 6 17.78 -10.45 -3.34
C GLY A 6 16.58 -9.94 -2.55
N GLY A 7 16.67 -8.68 -2.14
CA GLY A 7 15.62 -7.98 -1.42
C GLY A 7 15.32 -6.62 -2.03
N VAL A 8 14.08 -6.18 -1.90
CA VAL A 8 13.65 -4.81 -2.18
C VAL A 8 12.99 -4.29 -0.91
N SER A 9 13.32 -3.06 -0.54
CA SER A 9 12.73 -2.41 0.62
C SER A 9 12.10 -1.08 0.28
N ILE A 10 11.03 -0.76 0.99
CA ILE A 10 10.35 0.53 0.95
C ILE A 10 10.27 1.03 2.38
N ARG A 11 10.53 2.33 2.58
CA ARG A 11 10.36 2.99 3.86
C ARG A 11 9.42 4.18 3.72
N PHE A 12 8.66 4.47 4.77
CA PHE A 12 7.82 5.66 4.86
C PHE A 12 7.61 6.04 6.33
N ASN A 13 7.07 7.22 6.59
CA ASN A 13 6.61 7.62 7.92
C ASN A 13 5.10 7.45 8.02
N ALA A 14 4.63 6.88 9.11
CA ALA A 14 3.22 6.76 9.43
C ALA A 14 2.97 7.45 10.76
N TYR A 15 2.39 8.66 10.71
CA TYR A 15 2.07 9.45 11.91
C TYR A 15 3.30 9.63 12.82
N GLY A 16 4.44 10.01 12.24
CA GLY A 16 5.70 10.21 12.97
C GLY A 16 6.46 8.93 13.38
N CYS A 17 5.95 7.74 13.04
CA CYS A 17 6.68 6.48 13.20
C CYS A 17 7.28 6.03 11.86
N SER A 18 8.56 5.70 11.86
CA SER A 18 9.26 5.13 10.71
C SER A 18 8.86 3.67 10.48
N VAL A 19 8.42 3.36 9.27
CA VAL A 19 8.02 2.01 8.86
C VAL A 19 8.90 1.54 7.69
N CYS A 20 9.44 0.33 7.79
CA CYS A 20 10.18 -0.33 6.72
C CYS A 20 9.51 -1.65 6.34
N LEU A 21 9.30 -1.85 5.03
CA LEU A 21 8.82 -3.08 4.44
C LEU A 21 9.94 -3.67 3.61
N VAL A 22 10.33 -4.91 3.88
CA VAL A 22 11.36 -5.64 3.15
C VAL A 22 10.73 -6.88 2.52
N ASN A 23 10.75 -6.96 1.19
CA ASN A 23 10.39 -8.17 0.46
C ASN A 23 11.65 -8.83 -0.08
N SER A 24 11.87 -10.12 0.21
CA SER A 24 13.04 -10.85 -0.29
C SER A 24 12.69 -12.18 -0.92
N HIS A 25 13.47 -12.55 -1.93
CA HIS A 25 13.49 -13.87 -2.54
C HIS A 25 14.90 -14.44 -2.35
N LEU A 26 15.06 -15.34 -1.37
CA LEU A 26 16.36 -15.88 -0.96
C LEU A 26 16.70 -17.18 -1.70
N ALA A 27 17.96 -17.62 -1.63
CA ALA A 27 18.46 -18.80 -2.31
C ALA A 27 17.56 -20.03 -2.15
N ALA A 28 17.22 -20.64 -3.28
CA ALA A 28 16.33 -21.81 -3.35
C ALA A 28 17.10 -23.11 -3.06
N HIS A 29 16.37 -24.20 -2.91
CA HIS A 29 16.87 -25.58 -2.67
C HIS A 29 17.24 -25.88 -1.21
N ASP A 30 17.09 -27.15 -0.85
CA ASP A 30 17.19 -27.63 0.53
C ASP A 30 18.59 -27.50 1.11
N SER A 31 19.63 -27.66 0.27
CA SER A 31 21.05 -27.54 0.64
C SER A 31 21.53 -26.11 0.88
N GLU A 32 20.82 -25.11 0.36
CA GLU A 32 21.30 -23.71 0.32
C GLU A 32 21.00 -22.92 1.60
N LEU A 33 21.02 -23.59 2.77
CA LEU A 33 20.75 -22.94 4.05
C LEU A 33 21.77 -21.83 4.33
N GLN A 34 23.05 -22.09 4.11
CA GLN A 34 24.11 -21.10 4.32
C GLN A 34 23.94 -19.91 3.38
N GLN A 35 23.65 -20.16 2.09
CA GLN A 35 23.42 -19.08 1.14
C GLN A 35 22.23 -18.21 1.52
N ARG A 36 21.14 -18.77 2.06
CA ARG A 36 20.01 -17.95 2.58
C ARG A 36 20.40 -17.07 3.77
N ILE A 37 21.26 -17.57 4.65
CA ILE A 37 21.83 -16.79 5.76
C ILE A 37 22.69 -15.64 5.20
N ASP A 38 23.55 -15.94 4.23
CA ASP A 38 24.43 -14.95 3.60
C ASP A 38 23.63 -13.90 2.81
N ASP A 39 22.57 -14.31 2.10
CA ASP A 39 21.64 -13.42 1.40
C ASP A 39 20.97 -12.45 2.39
N TYR A 40 20.47 -12.95 3.52
CA TYR A 40 19.87 -12.13 4.58
C TYR A 40 20.87 -11.11 5.13
N ASN A 41 22.07 -11.53 5.52
CA ASN A 41 23.10 -10.65 6.07
C ASN A 41 23.51 -9.59 5.05
N SER A 42 23.67 -9.98 3.79
CA SER A 42 23.99 -9.05 2.70
C SER A 42 22.90 -7.99 2.50
N ILE A 43 21.62 -8.37 2.51
CA ILE A 43 20.50 -7.41 2.41
C ILE A 43 20.53 -6.44 3.60
N LEU A 44 20.72 -6.96 4.82
CA LEU A 44 20.74 -6.17 6.04
C LEU A 44 21.89 -5.15 6.06
N ASP A 45 23.07 -5.56 5.61
CA ASP A 45 24.27 -4.73 5.63
C ASP A 45 24.26 -3.65 4.55
N HIS A 46 23.80 -3.97 3.34
CA HIS A 46 23.93 -3.10 2.18
C HIS A 46 22.73 -2.21 1.90
N GLN A 47 21.52 -2.53 2.38
CA GLN A 47 20.35 -1.68 2.17
C GLN A 47 20.33 -0.52 3.17
N LYS A 48 20.60 0.67 2.64
CA LYS A 48 20.64 1.95 3.37
C LYS A 48 19.57 2.91 2.87
N PHE A 49 19.10 3.78 3.75
CA PHE A 49 18.11 4.81 3.46
C PHE A 49 18.68 6.19 3.75
N ILE A 50 18.21 7.19 3.00
CA ILE A 50 18.59 8.60 3.17
C ILE A 50 17.75 9.21 4.31
N ASP A 51 17.86 8.64 5.52
CA ASP A 51 17.23 9.12 6.73
C ASP A 51 18.17 8.89 7.91
N SER A 52 18.68 9.97 8.51
CA SER A 52 19.64 9.89 9.62
C SER A 52 19.09 9.20 10.87
N GLN A 53 17.76 9.15 11.06
CA GLN A 53 17.12 8.51 12.19
C GLN A 53 16.78 7.04 11.89
N ALA A 54 16.74 6.66 10.61
CA ALA A 54 16.34 5.33 10.16
C ALA A 54 17.21 4.84 8.98
N GLU A 55 18.53 4.91 9.13
CA GLU A 55 19.49 4.66 8.04
C GLU A 55 19.47 3.20 7.54
N ASN A 56 19.11 2.24 8.39
CA ASN A 56 19.13 0.80 8.07
C ASN A 56 17.75 0.16 8.28
N ILE A 57 17.56 -1.04 7.73
CA ILE A 57 16.32 -1.83 7.90
C ILE A 57 15.91 -1.97 9.37
N ILE A 58 16.88 -2.20 10.26
CA ILE A 58 16.65 -2.45 11.68
C ILE A 58 16.47 -1.18 12.53
N THR A 59 16.84 0.00 12.03
CA THR A 59 16.75 1.23 12.83
C THR A 59 15.35 1.85 12.81
N HIS A 60 14.43 1.30 12.00
CA HIS A 60 13.05 1.78 11.94
C HIS A 60 12.25 1.38 13.19
N ASP A 61 11.24 2.17 13.50
CA ASP A 61 10.31 1.94 14.62
C ASP A 61 9.54 0.64 14.43
N TYR A 62 9.10 0.39 13.20
CA TYR A 62 8.43 -0.83 12.76
C TYR A 62 9.10 -1.35 11.48
N THR A 63 9.48 -2.63 11.49
CA THR A 63 9.99 -3.29 10.29
C THR A 63 9.26 -4.60 10.07
N PHE A 64 8.79 -4.80 8.83
CA PHE A 64 8.19 -6.06 8.38
C PHE A 64 9.08 -6.65 7.29
N TRP A 65 9.51 -7.90 7.47
CA TRP A 65 10.30 -8.63 6.50
C TRP A 65 9.53 -9.85 6.03
N PHE A 66 9.28 -9.94 4.72
CA PHE A 66 8.47 -11.00 4.14
C PHE A 66 8.98 -11.42 2.76
N GLY A 67 8.33 -12.43 2.19
CA GLY A 67 8.59 -12.93 0.84
C GLY A 67 8.85 -14.43 0.79
N ASP A 68 9.37 -14.89 -0.34
CA ASP A 68 9.85 -16.26 -0.52
C ASP A 68 11.25 -16.40 0.08
N LEU A 69 11.29 -16.64 1.40
CA LEU A 69 12.54 -16.80 2.15
C LEU A 69 13.17 -18.18 1.90
N ASN A 70 12.47 -19.09 1.23
CA ASN A 70 12.98 -20.38 0.77
C ASN A 70 13.55 -21.33 1.85
N PHE A 71 13.33 -21.08 3.14
CA PHE A 71 13.70 -22.02 4.20
C PHE A 71 12.88 -23.32 4.10
N ARG A 72 13.52 -24.45 4.39
CA ARG A 72 12.98 -25.80 4.16
C ARG A 72 12.80 -26.56 5.47
N LEU A 73 12.23 -27.76 5.37
CA LEU A 73 12.14 -28.73 6.45
C LEU A 73 13.29 -29.73 6.37
N ASP A 74 14.09 -29.80 7.43
CA ASP A 74 15.13 -30.81 7.59
C ASP A 74 14.52 -32.16 7.99
N GLU A 75 15.29 -33.25 7.81
CA GLU A 75 15.07 -34.60 8.34
C GLU A 75 13.84 -35.40 7.85
N PHE A 76 12.78 -34.76 7.36
CA PHE A 76 11.60 -35.46 6.83
C PHE A 76 11.70 -35.78 5.33
N THR A 77 11.08 -36.89 4.91
CA THR A 77 10.75 -37.14 3.49
C THR A 77 9.51 -36.34 3.06
N ALA A 78 9.26 -36.25 1.75
CA ALA A 78 8.09 -35.53 1.25
C ALA A 78 6.77 -36.20 1.70
N GLU A 79 6.74 -37.54 1.72
CA GLU A 79 5.59 -38.34 2.14
C GLU A 79 5.29 -38.16 3.63
N GLU A 80 6.32 -38.15 4.47
CA GLU A 80 6.17 -37.89 5.91
C GLU A 80 5.59 -36.50 6.18
N ILE A 81 6.05 -35.48 5.42
CA ILE A 81 5.53 -34.12 5.53
C ILE A 81 4.05 -34.09 5.15
N VAL A 82 3.67 -34.69 4.01
CA VAL A 82 2.26 -34.75 3.57
C VAL A 82 1.39 -35.43 4.62
N HIS A 83 1.81 -36.57 5.17
CA HIS A 83 1.09 -37.29 6.22
C HIS A 83 0.90 -36.45 7.50
N LEU A 84 1.93 -35.70 7.90
CA LEU A 84 1.84 -34.82 9.07
C LEU A 84 0.95 -33.60 8.82
N VAL A 85 0.93 -33.08 7.58
CA VAL A 85 0.05 -31.99 7.14
C VAL A 85 -1.42 -32.45 7.15
N GLU A 86 -1.72 -33.65 6.65
CA GLU A 86 -3.07 -34.24 6.70
C GLU A 86 -3.58 -34.36 8.14
N LYS A 87 -2.69 -34.69 9.07
CA LYS A 87 -2.97 -34.73 10.52
C LYS A 87 -2.99 -33.36 11.20
N LYS A 88 -2.73 -32.27 10.46
CA LYS A 88 -2.56 -30.90 10.97
C LYS A 88 -1.51 -30.80 12.10
N ASN A 89 -0.52 -31.68 12.09
CA ASN A 89 0.54 -31.71 13.10
C ASN A 89 1.70 -30.76 12.74
N TYR A 90 1.37 -29.49 12.52
CA TYR A 90 2.35 -28.48 12.12
C TYR A 90 3.40 -28.23 13.20
N SER A 91 3.02 -28.34 14.48
CA SER A 91 3.95 -28.17 15.60
C SER A 91 5.15 -29.11 15.53
N HIS A 92 4.95 -30.36 15.09
CA HIS A 92 6.02 -31.33 14.93
C HIS A 92 6.94 -31.00 13.75
N LEU A 93 6.37 -30.59 12.61
CA LEU A 93 7.13 -30.15 11.44
C LEU A 93 7.99 -28.92 11.77
N LEU A 94 7.43 -27.94 12.49
CA LEU A 94 8.11 -26.70 12.86
C LEU A 94 9.32 -26.91 13.80
N LEU A 95 9.47 -28.09 14.42
CA LEU A 95 10.70 -28.43 15.16
C LEU A 95 11.91 -28.59 14.24
N LYS A 96 11.67 -28.89 12.95
CA LYS A 96 12.69 -29.10 11.92
C LYS A 96 12.68 -28.01 10.83
N ASP A 97 11.98 -26.91 11.07
CA ASP A 97 11.98 -25.74 10.19
C ASP A 97 13.32 -24.99 10.28
N GLN A 98 13.98 -24.85 9.12
CA GLN A 98 15.29 -24.22 9.04
C GLN A 98 15.26 -22.75 9.49
N LEU A 99 14.21 -21.99 9.16
CA LEU A 99 14.11 -20.57 9.57
C LEU A 99 14.09 -20.45 11.10
N ARG A 100 13.21 -21.23 11.76
CA ARG A 100 13.13 -21.24 13.23
C ARG A 100 14.44 -21.67 13.88
N LYS A 101 15.15 -22.63 13.27
CA LYS A 101 16.48 -23.06 13.73
C LYS A 101 17.51 -21.93 13.65
N VAL A 102 17.62 -21.23 12.52
CA VAL A 102 18.61 -20.15 12.36
C VAL A 102 18.29 -18.92 13.21
N ILE A 103 17.01 -18.60 13.43
CA ILE A 103 16.58 -17.55 14.38
C ILE A 103 17.03 -17.92 15.80
N LYS A 104 16.73 -19.16 16.24
CA LYS A 104 17.10 -19.64 17.57
C LYS A 104 18.62 -19.66 17.79
N LEU A 105 19.38 -19.96 16.75
CA LEU A 105 20.85 -19.99 16.79
C LEU A 105 21.49 -18.60 16.61
N GLY A 106 20.69 -17.55 16.36
CA GLY A 106 21.19 -16.20 16.13
C GLY A 106 21.97 -16.02 14.83
N GLN A 107 21.74 -16.88 13.83
CA GLN A 107 22.48 -16.86 12.56
C GLN A 107 21.85 -15.95 11.51
N ALA A 108 20.52 -15.82 11.53
CA ALA A 108 19.75 -14.92 10.66
C ALA A 108 18.42 -14.58 11.33
N PHE A 109 17.90 -13.38 11.05
CA PHE A 109 16.60 -12.88 11.55
C PHE A 109 16.48 -12.85 13.09
N SER A 110 17.59 -12.76 13.83
CA SER A 110 17.59 -12.84 15.29
C SER A 110 16.91 -11.65 15.99
N GLU A 111 16.82 -10.53 15.28
CA GLU A 111 16.21 -9.27 15.69
C GLU A 111 14.72 -9.22 15.34
N PHE A 112 14.19 -10.27 14.70
CA PHE A 112 12.82 -10.35 14.22
C PHE A 112 12.04 -11.42 14.97
N THR A 113 10.72 -11.22 15.03
CA THR A 113 9.76 -12.16 15.59
C THR A 113 8.88 -12.71 14.47
N GLU A 114 8.53 -14.00 14.58
CA GLU A 114 7.54 -14.65 13.73
C GLU A 114 6.58 -15.46 14.61
N SER A 115 5.28 -15.24 14.45
CA SER A 115 4.29 -16.14 15.03
C SER A 115 4.34 -17.49 14.30
N PRO A 116 4.31 -18.63 15.02
CA PRO A 116 4.32 -19.95 14.37
C PRO A 116 3.20 -20.08 13.33
N PRO A 117 3.49 -20.49 12.08
CA PRO A 117 2.46 -20.78 11.10
C PRO A 117 1.48 -21.84 11.62
N VAL A 118 0.18 -21.53 11.58
CA VAL A 118 -0.92 -22.45 11.93
C VAL A 118 -1.65 -22.98 10.69
N PHE A 119 -1.02 -22.82 9.52
CA PHE A 119 -1.49 -23.23 8.21
C PHE A 119 -0.49 -24.19 7.56
N SER A 120 -0.93 -24.92 6.53
CA SER A 120 -0.11 -25.90 5.82
C SER A 120 1.12 -25.25 5.13
N PRO A 121 2.21 -26.00 4.89
CA PRO A 121 3.32 -25.56 4.04
C PRO A 121 2.82 -24.95 2.72
N THR A 122 3.39 -23.81 2.32
CA THR A 122 2.87 -23.02 1.19
C THR A 122 3.46 -23.42 -0.15
N TYR A 123 4.47 -24.28 -0.13
CA TYR A 123 5.21 -24.78 -1.29
C TYR A 123 5.44 -26.29 -1.10
N LYS A 124 5.56 -27.14 -2.13
CA LYS A 124 5.36 -26.92 -3.56
C LYS A 124 4.06 -27.59 -4.00
N TYR A 125 3.09 -26.82 -4.46
CA TYR A 125 1.85 -27.34 -5.00
C TYR A 125 1.97 -27.70 -6.49
N SER A 126 1.15 -28.64 -6.93
CA SER A 126 0.90 -28.84 -8.36
C SER A 126 0.03 -27.68 -8.87
N ILE A 127 0.47 -26.99 -9.92
CA ILE A 127 -0.30 -25.89 -10.54
C ILE A 127 -1.69 -26.41 -10.98
N GLY A 128 -2.73 -25.62 -10.71
CA GLY A 128 -4.12 -25.96 -10.99
C GLY A 128 -4.70 -27.04 -10.07
N LYS A 129 -4.02 -27.34 -8.95
CA LYS A 129 -4.46 -28.33 -7.96
C LYS A 129 -4.19 -27.84 -6.54
N SER A 130 -4.90 -28.46 -5.60
CA SER A 130 -4.71 -28.26 -4.16
C SER A 130 -3.78 -29.31 -3.53
N ALA A 131 -3.13 -30.17 -4.33
CA ALA A 131 -2.22 -31.22 -3.86
C ALA A 131 -0.74 -30.84 -4.08
N TYR A 132 0.14 -31.30 -3.19
CA TYR A 132 1.59 -31.09 -3.32
C TYR A 132 2.19 -31.87 -4.50
N ASP A 133 3.16 -31.26 -5.19
CA ASP A 133 4.05 -31.94 -6.14
C ASP A 133 5.28 -32.47 -5.40
N ILE A 134 5.16 -33.67 -4.82
CA ILE A 134 6.22 -34.33 -4.07
C ILE A 134 7.31 -34.97 -4.96
N SER A 135 7.15 -34.96 -6.29
CA SER A 135 8.07 -35.62 -7.22
C SER A 135 9.44 -34.92 -7.32
N LYS A 136 9.48 -33.62 -6.99
CA LYS A 136 10.66 -32.75 -7.18
C LYS A 136 11.14 -32.08 -5.91
N ARG A 137 10.22 -31.75 -5.00
CA ARG A 137 10.50 -30.95 -3.81
C ARG A 137 9.66 -31.42 -2.65
N LYS A 138 10.24 -31.30 -1.45
CA LYS A 138 9.52 -31.50 -0.19
C LYS A 138 8.64 -30.28 0.10
N PRO A 139 7.43 -30.47 0.65
CA PRO A 139 6.64 -29.32 1.08
C PRO A 139 7.36 -28.52 2.18
N ALA A 140 7.26 -27.19 2.15
CA ALA A 140 7.88 -26.29 3.13
C ALA A 140 7.13 -24.95 3.26
N TRP A 141 7.30 -24.28 4.40
CA TRP A 141 6.89 -22.88 4.59
C TRP A 141 8.00 -21.98 4.05
N THR A 142 8.00 -21.78 2.73
CA THR A 142 8.95 -20.89 2.05
C THR A 142 8.53 -19.43 2.15
N ASP A 143 7.22 -19.17 2.21
CA ASP A 143 6.62 -17.84 2.20
C ASP A 143 6.32 -17.37 3.63
N ARG A 144 7.05 -16.36 4.11
CA ARG A 144 7.09 -15.99 5.54
C ARG A 144 6.85 -14.51 5.77
N VAL A 145 6.39 -14.16 6.97
CA VAL A 145 6.21 -12.77 7.40
C VAL A 145 6.73 -12.62 8.82
N LEU A 146 7.86 -11.94 8.96
CA LEU A 146 8.51 -11.61 10.22
C LEU A 146 8.36 -10.12 10.49
N PHE A 147 8.43 -9.75 11.76
CA PHE A 147 8.27 -8.36 12.17
C PHE A 147 9.17 -8.02 13.36
N ARG A 148 9.54 -6.75 13.47
CA ARG A 148 10.18 -6.18 14.66
C ARG A 148 9.62 -4.79 14.92
N PHE A 149 9.74 -4.36 16.16
CA PHE A 149 9.49 -2.98 16.55
C PHE A 149 10.33 -2.63 17.77
N THR A 150 10.54 -1.34 18.01
CA THR A 150 11.33 -0.85 19.16
C THR A 150 10.39 -0.20 20.17
N PRO A 151 9.95 -0.90 21.23
CA PRO A 151 8.92 -0.39 22.15
C PRO A 151 9.30 0.95 22.78
N ASN A 152 10.56 1.12 23.19
CA ASN A 152 11.06 2.29 23.90
C ASN A 152 11.97 3.15 23.01
N ALA A 153 11.62 3.30 21.72
CA ALA A 153 12.35 4.18 20.80
C ALA A 153 12.33 5.66 21.21
N TYR A 154 11.34 6.05 22.04
CA TYR A 154 11.12 7.43 22.44
C TYR A 154 10.97 7.54 23.97
N GLU A 155 11.51 8.61 24.56
CA GLU A 155 11.49 8.85 26.01
C GLU A 155 10.07 8.93 26.58
N ASN A 156 9.14 9.57 25.83
CA ASN A 156 7.79 9.89 26.30
C ASN A 156 6.69 9.05 25.64
N ALA A 157 7.05 8.01 24.90
CA ALA A 157 6.07 7.16 24.22
C ALA A 157 6.55 5.73 24.06
N THR A 158 5.71 4.78 24.47
CA THR A 158 5.93 3.36 24.21
C THR A 158 5.15 2.93 22.98
N LEU A 159 5.86 2.49 21.96
CA LEU A 159 5.32 1.86 20.76
C LEU A 159 4.82 0.45 21.05
N SER A 160 3.88 -0.03 20.23
CA SER A 160 3.37 -1.40 20.34
C SER A 160 2.93 -1.93 19.00
N LEU A 161 3.17 -3.22 18.79
CA LEU A 161 2.75 -3.94 17.61
C LEU A 161 1.97 -5.20 18.03
N LYS A 162 0.78 -5.39 17.46
CA LYS A 162 -0.02 -6.61 17.65
C LYS A 162 -0.34 -7.23 16.30
N GLN A 163 0.14 -8.46 16.08
CA GLN A 163 -0.30 -9.26 14.93
C GLN A 163 -1.74 -9.73 15.16
N LEU A 164 -2.62 -9.48 14.19
CA LEU A 164 -4.03 -9.87 14.24
C LEU A 164 -4.26 -11.20 13.52
N HIS A 165 -3.66 -11.34 12.34
CA HIS A 165 -3.85 -12.49 11.47
C HIS A 165 -2.53 -12.95 10.85
N TYR A 166 -2.40 -14.25 10.61
CA TYR A 166 -1.31 -14.85 9.84
C TYR A 166 -1.79 -16.14 9.16
N HIS A 167 -2.06 -16.08 7.85
CA HIS A 167 -2.79 -17.13 7.11
C HIS A 167 -2.23 -17.34 5.70
N SER A 168 -2.33 -18.59 5.21
CA SER A 168 -2.24 -18.91 3.78
C SER A 168 -3.62 -18.87 3.12
N HIS A 169 -3.63 -18.73 1.79
CA HIS A 169 -4.84 -18.72 0.98
C HIS A 169 -4.86 -19.88 -0.02
N ASP A 170 -5.44 -20.99 0.39
CA ASP A 170 -5.37 -22.26 -0.37
C ASP A 170 -6.17 -22.26 -1.68
N LEU A 171 -7.16 -21.35 -1.78
CA LEU A 171 -8.07 -21.20 -2.93
C LEU A 171 -7.37 -20.77 -4.23
N TYR A 172 -6.15 -20.23 -4.15
CA TYR A 172 -5.39 -19.79 -5.32
C TYR A 172 -4.54 -20.94 -5.86
N GLU A 173 -4.74 -21.31 -7.13
CA GLU A 173 -4.11 -22.48 -7.77
C GLU A 173 -3.24 -22.10 -8.98
N GLN A 174 -3.07 -20.81 -9.27
CA GLN A 174 -2.32 -20.30 -10.41
C GLN A 174 -0.79 -20.44 -10.25
N SER A 175 -0.33 -20.65 -9.02
CA SER A 175 1.07 -20.81 -8.66
C SER A 175 1.28 -22.12 -7.91
N ASP A 176 2.53 -22.60 -7.90
CA ASP A 176 3.00 -23.66 -7.02
C ASP A 176 3.24 -23.19 -5.57
N HIS A 177 3.08 -21.89 -5.31
CA HIS A 177 3.03 -21.28 -3.98
C HIS A 177 1.60 -20.85 -3.62
N LYS A 178 1.26 -20.90 -2.33
CA LYS A 178 0.03 -20.31 -1.79
C LYS A 178 0.31 -18.91 -1.23
N PRO A 179 -0.50 -17.89 -1.57
CA PRO A 179 -0.34 -16.55 -1.01
C PRO A 179 -0.39 -16.58 0.52
N VAL A 180 0.45 -15.77 1.16
CA VAL A 180 0.50 -15.61 2.61
C VAL A 180 0.19 -14.17 2.95
N THR A 181 -0.64 -13.97 3.98
CA THR A 181 -1.00 -12.64 4.47
C THR A 181 -0.80 -12.57 5.98
N SER A 182 -0.38 -11.39 6.44
CA SER A 182 -0.43 -11.05 7.85
C SER A 182 -0.91 -9.61 8.01
N SER A 183 -1.66 -9.34 9.08
CA SER A 183 -2.14 -8.00 9.42
C SER A 183 -1.77 -7.65 10.84
N PHE A 184 -1.54 -6.35 11.06
CA PHE A 184 -0.99 -5.83 12.28
C PHE A 184 -1.73 -4.56 12.71
N LEU A 185 -1.86 -4.39 14.02
CA LEU A 185 -2.26 -3.13 14.65
C LEU A 185 -1.01 -2.46 15.21
N LEU A 186 -0.70 -1.28 14.69
CA LEU A 186 0.44 -0.46 15.09
C LEU A 186 -0.05 0.68 15.98
N LYS A 187 0.67 0.98 17.06
CA LYS A 187 0.44 2.19 17.84
C LYS A 187 1.33 3.31 17.31
N THR A 188 0.72 4.38 16.83
CA THR A 188 1.43 5.55 16.30
C THR A 188 1.15 6.78 17.16
N PHE A 189 1.79 7.91 16.83
CA PHE A 189 1.53 9.18 17.51
C PHE A 189 0.20 9.81 17.05
N SER A 190 -0.52 10.44 17.99
CA SER A 190 -1.83 11.05 17.73
C SER A 190 -1.77 12.41 17.02
N GLN A 191 -0.59 13.00 16.87
CA GLN A 191 -0.37 14.27 16.18
C GLN A 191 0.81 14.16 15.21
N PRO A 192 0.58 13.90 13.92
CA PRO A 192 1.64 14.07 12.94
C PRO A 192 2.01 15.56 12.88
N LYS A 193 3.28 15.90 13.08
CA LYS A 193 3.83 17.23 12.73
C LYS A 193 4.02 17.40 11.22
N GLU A 194 3.75 16.34 10.46
CA GLU A 194 3.87 16.31 9.00
C GLU A 194 2.89 17.30 8.40
N LYS A 195 3.38 18.08 7.43
CA LYS A 195 2.53 19.00 6.66
C LYS A 195 1.52 18.15 5.88
N GLN A 196 0.23 18.32 6.17
CA GLN A 196 -0.83 17.62 5.43
C GLN A 196 -1.56 18.59 4.53
N VAL A 197 -1.93 18.13 3.34
CA VAL A 197 -2.79 18.84 2.41
C VAL A 197 -4.15 18.16 2.35
N PHE A 198 -5.20 18.94 2.62
CA PHE A 198 -6.57 18.48 2.59
C PHE A 198 -7.28 19.04 1.37
N PHE A 199 -7.73 18.17 0.47
CA PHE A 199 -8.62 18.56 -0.63
C PHE A 199 -10.07 18.60 -0.15
N LEU A 200 -10.79 19.67 -0.52
CA LEU A 200 -12.24 19.66 -0.42
C LEU A 200 -12.83 18.63 -1.40
N PRO A 201 -14.02 18.05 -1.12
CA PRO A 201 -14.69 17.16 -2.05
C PRO A 201 -14.80 17.77 -3.45
N ILE A 202 -14.28 17.05 -4.45
CA ILE A 202 -14.25 17.50 -5.84
C ILE A 202 -15.50 16.98 -6.54
N LYS A 203 -16.30 17.88 -7.10
CA LYS A 203 -17.44 17.50 -7.96
C LYS A 203 -16.91 16.97 -9.30
N ASP A 204 -17.67 16.08 -9.93
CA ASP A 204 -17.31 15.54 -11.24
C ASP A 204 -17.03 16.65 -12.27
N TRP A 205 -15.86 16.56 -12.89
CA TRP A 205 -15.44 17.51 -13.93
C TRP A 205 -16.14 17.20 -15.25
N ARG A 206 -16.59 18.24 -15.93
CA ARG A 206 -17.24 18.13 -17.24
C ARG A 206 -16.44 18.90 -18.29
N VAL A 207 -16.43 18.38 -19.51
CA VAL A 207 -15.85 19.07 -20.67
C VAL A 207 -16.55 20.42 -20.85
N ASN A 208 -15.77 21.50 -20.99
CA ASN A 208 -16.22 22.90 -21.11
C ASN A 208 -16.75 23.54 -19.81
N SER A 209 -16.34 23.04 -18.64
CA SER A 209 -16.68 23.64 -17.33
C SER A 209 -15.44 23.80 -16.47
N ASP A 210 -15.42 24.74 -15.53
CA ASP A 210 -14.27 24.96 -14.63
C ASP A 210 -13.85 23.66 -13.92
N SER A 211 -12.66 23.15 -14.30
CA SER A 211 -12.01 21.99 -13.67
C SER A 211 -11.13 22.48 -12.54
N ALA A 212 -11.78 22.85 -11.43
CA ALA A 212 -11.14 23.42 -10.26
C ALA A 212 -11.23 22.50 -9.06
N ALA A 213 -10.22 22.55 -8.20
CA ALA A 213 -10.25 21.96 -6.89
C ALA A 213 -9.77 22.98 -5.84
N TRP A 214 -10.16 22.72 -4.60
CA TRP A 214 -9.79 23.53 -3.46
C TRP A 214 -9.04 22.68 -2.46
N TYR A 215 -8.02 23.24 -1.85
CA TYR A 215 -7.25 22.56 -0.82
C TYR A 215 -6.76 23.55 0.24
N THR A 216 -6.38 23.00 1.39
CA THR A 216 -5.78 23.73 2.52
C THR A 216 -4.71 22.86 3.17
N PHE A 217 -3.93 23.45 4.07
CA PHE A 217 -2.88 22.77 4.80
C PHE A 217 -3.26 22.56 6.27
N SER A 218 -2.62 21.60 6.92
CA SER A 218 -2.53 21.56 8.38
C SER A 218 -1.96 22.87 8.95
N GLU A 219 -2.33 23.24 10.18
CA GLU A 219 -1.96 24.50 10.81
C GLU A 219 -0.44 24.79 10.73
N GLY A 220 -0.07 25.99 10.29
CA GLY A 220 1.32 26.46 10.19
C GLY A 220 2.11 25.95 8.97
N ALA A 221 1.50 25.16 8.08
CA ALA A 221 2.15 24.71 6.85
C ALA A 221 1.83 25.62 5.65
N GLU A 222 2.85 25.89 4.84
CA GLU A 222 2.75 26.70 3.62
C GLU A 222 3.30 25.94 2.40
N PRO A 223 2.74 26.20 1.20
CA PRO A 223 3.22 25.65 -0.07
C PRO A 223 4.60 26.18 -0.47
N SER A 224 5.41 25.34 -1.12
CA SER A 224 6.63 25.77 -1.82
C SER A 224 6.34 26.13 -3.28
N THR A 225 7.16 27.01 -3.86
CA THR A 225 7.08 27.41 -5.29
C THR A 225 7.30 26.26 -6.27
N TRP A 226 7.89 25.17 -5.80
CA TRP A 226 8.17 23.99 -6.58
C TRP A 226 7.22 22.83 -6.27
N ASP A 227 6.30 23.00 -5.32
CA ASP A 227 5.29 21.96 -5.10
C ASP A 227 4.34 21.90 -6.30
N TRP A 228 3.78 20.72 -6.55
CA TRP A 228 2.91 20.51 -7.71
C TRP A 228 1.74 19.61 -7.36
N ILE A 229 0.66 19.78 -8.12
CA ILE A 229 -0.54 18.97 -8.01
C ILE A 229 -0.67 18.15 -9.29
N GLY A 230 -0.52 16.84 -9.15
CA GLY A 230 -0.68 15.88 -10.23
C GLY A 230 -2.13 15.38 -10.31
N LEU A 231 -2.61 15.18 -11.54
CA LEU A 231 -3.87 14.51 -11.83
C LEU A 231 -3.59 13.08 -12.24
N PHE A 232 -4.16 12.13 -11.51
CA PHE A 232 -3.98 10.70 -11.70
C PHE A 232 -5.30 10.03 -12.04
N ARG A 233 -5.27 8.98 -12.85
CA ARG A 233 -6.42 8.08 -12.93
C ARG A 233 -6.60 7.39 -11.57
N ALA A 234 -7.83 7.04 -11.19
CA ALA A 234 -8.09 6.42 -9.90
C ALA A 234 -7.56 4.98 -9.79
N ASP A 235 -7.22 4.36 -10.92
CA ASP A 235 -6.61 3.04 -11.06
C ASP A 235 -5.09 3.10 -11.32
N TYR A 236 -4.43 4.21 -10.97
CA TYR A 236 -2.98 4.40 -11.09
C TYR A 236 -2.18 3.32 -10.34
N SER A 237 -0.99 3.00 -10.85
CA SER A 237 -0.06 2.04 -10.26
C SER A 237 1.28 2.64 -9.84
N SER A 238 1.59 3.85 -10.32
CA SER A 238 2.81 4.61 -9.98
C SER A 238 2.55 6.13 -9.96
N ILE A 239 3.38 6.88 -9.24
CA ILE A 239 3.40 8.35 -9.25
C ILE A 239 3.91 8.92 -10.59
N ASP A 240 4.58 8.12 -11.40
CA ASP A 240 5.03 8.49 -12.75
C ASP A 240 3.88 8.50 -13.77
N GLU A 241 2.73 7.90 -13.44
CA GLU A 241 1.55 7.79 -14.31
C GLU A 241 0.62 9.01 -14.25
N HIS A 242 1.10 10.17 -13.79
CA HIS A 242 0.31 11.38 -13.79
C HIS A 242 -0.11 11.73 -15.22
N VAL A 243 -1.40 12.04 -15.42
CA VAL A 243 -1.94 12.41 -16.72
C VAL A 243 -1.49 13.82 -17.10
N CYS A 244 -1.48 14.71 -16.12
CA CYS A 244 -0.90 16.04 -16.21
C CYS A 244 -0.61 16.54 -14.80
N TYR A 245 0.17 17.61 -14.69
CA TYR A 245 0.43 18.28 -13.42
C TYR A 245 0.34 19.79 -13.61
N ILE A 246 0.13 20.50 -12.50
CA ILE A 246 0.32 21.94 -12.45
C ILE A 246 1.07 22.33 -11.17
N TRP A 247 1.86 23.39 -11.23
CA TRP A 247 2.52 23.94 -10.03
C TRP A 247 1.47 24.42 -9.02
N ALA A 248 1.67 24.05 -7.76
CA ALA A 248 0.75 24.37 -6.69
C ALA A 248 0.73 25.90 -6.46
N PRO A 249 -0.45 26.53 -6.41
CA PRO A 249 -0.55 27.94 -6.08
C PRO A 249 0.08 28.26 -4.71
N VAL A 250 1.06 29.16 -4.67
CA VAL A 250 1.73 29.54 -3.42
C VAL A 250 0.97 30.59 -2.60
N ARG A 251 -0.05 31.21 -3.18
CA ARG A 251 -0.88 32.23 -2.52
C ARG A 251 -2.29 31.71 -2.30
N PRO A 252 -2.88 31.95 -1.11
CA PRO A 252 -4.29 31.70 -0.90
C PRO A 252 -5.14 32.45 -1.92
N SER A 253 -6.23 31.82 -2.33
CA SER A 253 -7.23 32.42 -3.20
C SER A 253 -7.96 33.56 -2.47
N SER A 254 -8.22 34.67 -3.17
CA SER A 254 -9.07 35.75 -2.66
C SER A 254 -10.54 35.33 -2.52
N ASN A 255 -10.96 34.32 -3.30
CA ASN A 255 -12.28 33.71 -3.19
C ASN A 255 -12.24 32.60 -2.14
N THR A 256 -13.29 32.50 -1.33
CA THR A 256 -13.50 31.38 -0.40
C THR A 256 -14.39 30.30 -1.04
N PRO A 257 -14.11 29.00 -0.80
CA PRO A 257 -15.00 27.95 -1.26
C PRO A 257 -16.35 28.03 -0.54
N VAL A 258 -17.44 27.77 -1.27
CA VAL A 258 -18.76 27.55 -0.66
C VAL A 258 -18.76 26.13 -0.09
N LEU A 259 -18.59 26.02 1.22
CA LEU A 259 -18.70 24.74 1.90
C LEU A 259 -20.16 24.27 1.83
N PRO A 260 -20.43 22.97 1.58
CA PRO A 260 -21.79 22.46 1.59
C PRO A 260 -22.41 22.69 2.97
N SER A 261 -23.52 23.44 3.02
CA SER A 261 -24.33 23.61 4.23
C SER A 261 -25.10 22.32 4.55
N ASP A 262 -25.33 22.05 5.83
CA ASP A 262 -26.07 20.89 6.37
C ASP A 262 -27.55 20.87 5.95
N THR A 263 -27.82 20.60 4.68
CA THR A 263 -29.16 20.28 4.17
C THR A 263 -29.08 19.08 3.24
N PHE A 264 -28.69 17.93 3.79
CA PHE A 264 -29.02 16.62 3.23
C PHE A 264 -29.43 15.70 4.37
N HIS A 265 -30.74 15.66 4.62
CA HIS A 265 -31.35 14.64 5.44
C HIS A 265 -31.24 13.28 4.72
N LEU A 266 -30.64 12.32 5.44
CA LEU A 266 -30.98 10.88 5.48
C LEU A 266 -31.27 10.19 4.14
N GLU A 267 -30.23 9.70 3.48
CA GLU A 267 -30.23 8.34 2.94
C GLU A 267 -28.90 7.66 3.31
N GLU A 268 -28.94 6.85 4.36
CA GLU A 268 -27.85 5.95 4.72
C GLU A 268 -27.76 4.83 3.66
N GLN A 269 -26.69 4.85 2.85
CA GLN A 269 -26.12 3.61 2.36
C GLN A 269 -24.84 3.30 3.15
N LYS A 270 -24.94 2.24 3.95
CA LYS A 270 -23.82 1.54 4.57
C LYS A 270 -22.83 1.15 3.48
N ASP A 271 -21.65 1.77 3.44
CA ASP A 271 -20.40 1.12 3.09
C ASP A 271 -19.17 1.99 3.41
N SER A 272 -18.15 1.34 3.98
CA SER A 272 -16.80 1.82 4.29
C SER A 272 -16.65 2.84 5.46
N ALA A 273 -16.11 2.34 6.58
CA ALA A 273 -15.74 3.13 7.76
C ALA A 273 -14.56 4.11 7.53
N THR A 274 -13.87 4.00 6.39
CA THR A 274 -12.69 4.81 6.02
C THR A 274 -13.02 6.21 5.48
N SER A 275 -14.24 6.46 4.97
CA SER A 275 -14.60 7.78 4.40
C SER A 275 -15.07 8.81 5.44
N SER A 276 -15.43 8.36 6.65
CA SER A 276 -16.00 9.24 7.67
C SER A 276 -14.97 10.20 8.30
N CYS A 277 -13.70 9.80 8.36
CA CYS A 277 -12.65 10.55 9.05
C CYS A 277 -12.20 11.78 8.24
N SER A 278 -11.99 11.65 6.92
CA SER A 278 -11.54 12.76 6.05
C SER A 278 -12.58 13.88 5.96
N ALA A 279 -13.85 13.52 5.82
CA ALA A 279 -14.95 14.48 5.76
C ALA A 279 -15.17 15.25 7.06
N SER A 280 -14.80 14.69 8.23
CA SER A 280 -14.92 15.39 9.52
C SER A 280 -13.77 16.38 9.78
N MET A 281 -12.54 16.05 9.39
CA MET A 281 -11.37 16.93 9.56
C MET A 281 -11.44 18.17 8.67
N VAL A 282 -11.90 18.02 7.42
CA VAL A 282 -12.05 19.12 6.46
C VAL A 282 -13.08 20.17 6.95
N ARG A 283 -14.09 19.76 7.73
CA ARG A 283 -15.11 20.66 8.31
C ARG A 283 -14.57 21.58 9.42
N SER A 284 -13.44 21.24 10.02
CA SER A 284 -12.83 22.03 11.11
C SER A 284 -11.83 23.10 10.63
N HIS A 285 -11.36 23.01 9.38
CA HIS A 285 -10.36 23.93 8.83
C HIS A 285 -11.01 25.20 8.29
N GLN A 286 -10.55 26.37 8.76
CA GLN A 286 -11.06 27.69 8.34
C GLN A 286 -10.26 28.32 7.18
N GLY A 287 -9.36 27.56 6.55
CA GLY A 287 -8.38 28.05 5.58
C GLY A 287 -6.99 28.24 6.19
N PRO A 288 -6.04 28.87 5.47
CA PRO A 288 -6.20 29.51 4.17
C PRO A 288 -6.57 28.53 3.04
N TRP A 289 -7.37 28.99 2.08
CA TRP A 289 -7.84 28.17 0.96
C TRP A 289 -7.07 28.47 -0.32
N TYR A 290 -6.61 27.42 -0.99
CA TYR A 290 -5.91 27.49 -2.25
C TYR A 290 -6.81 26.91 -3.34
N ARG A 291 -6.82 27.55 -4.52
CA ARG A 291 -7.62 27.12 -5.67
C ARG A 291 -6.70 26.74 -6.83
N VAL A 292 -6.84 25.50 -7.28
CA VAL A 292 -6.10 24.95 -8.42
C VAL A 292 -7.07 24.83 -9.61
N VAL A 293 -6.65 25.20 -10.83
CA VAL A 293 -7.48 25.13 -12.04
C VAL A 293 -6.71 24.45 -13.16
N PHE A 294 -7.29 23.39 -13.73
CA PHE A 294 -6.72 22.67 -14.87
C PHE A 294 -7.30 23.24 -16.17
N ALA A 295 -6.46 23.92 -16.95
CA ALA A 295 -6.89 24.68 -18.13
C ALA A 295 -7.13 23.80 -19.38
N ASP A 296 -6.38 22.70 -19.56
CA ASP A 296 -6.52 21.84 -20.73
C ASP A 296 -7.41 20.62 -20.44
N GLN A 297 -8.67 20.74 -20.87
CA GLN A 297 -9.69 19.71 -20.67
C GLN A 297 -9.74 18.68 -21.81
N THR A 298 -8.97 18.88 -22.88
CA THR A 298 -9.02 18.03 -24.08
C THR A 298 -8.21 16.74 -23.94
N LEU A 299 -7.27 16.69 -22.99
CA LEU A 299 -6.35 15.57 -22.79
C LEU A 299 -6.87 14.44 -21.90
N LEU A 300 -8.02 14.59 -21.23
CA LEU A 300 -8.49 13.60 -20.25
C LEU A 300 -9.70 12.81 -20.76
N ILE A 301 -9.49 11.50 -20.88
CA ILE A 301 -10.47 10.47 -21.23
C ILE A 301 -11.55 10.37 -20.12
N PRO A 302 -12.82 10.05 -20.42
CA PRO A 302 -13.79 9.77 -19.37
C PRO A 302 -13.32 8.66 -18.42
N GLY A 303 -13.50 8.85 -17.12
CA GLY A 303 -12.99 7.92 -16.11
C GLY A 303 -13.07 8.49 -14.70
N ARG A 304 -12.48 7.77 -13.73
CA ARG A 304 -12.29 8.26 -12.36
C ARG A 304 -10.86 8.75 -12.17
N TYR A 305 -10.72 9.81 -11.39
CA TYR A 305 -9.48 10.54 -11.19
C TYR A 305 -9.27 10.90 -9.72
N ARG A 306 -8.03 11.20 -9.36
CA ARG A 306 -7.61 11.74 -8.06
C ARG A 306 -6.58 12.85 -8.26
N LEU A 307 -6.52 13.79 -7.32
CA LEU A 307 -5.44 14.77 -7.23
C LEU A 307 -4.45 14.38 -6.14
N PHE A 308 -3.17 14.57 -6.42
CA PHE A 308 -2.07 14.35 -5.49
C PHE A 308 -1.34 15.67 -5.32
N TYR A 309 -1.19 16.15 -4.10
CA TYR A 309 -0.28 17.24 -3.78
C TYR A 309 1.08 16.64 -3.46
N ILE A 310 2.11 17.03 -4.20
CA ILE A 310 3.47 16.50 -4.07
C ILE A 310 4.42 17.62 -3.70
N SER A 311 5.16 17.41 -2.62
CA SER A 311 6.19 18.33 -2.16
C SER A 311 7.49 18.09 -2.89
N SER A 312 7.96 19.11 -3.58
CA SER A 312 9.23 19.10 -4.30
C SER A 312 10.47 18.98 -3.41
N ALA A 313 10.36 19.37 -2.14
CA ALA A 313 11.50 19.36 -1.23
C ALA A 313 11.93 17.93 -0.84
N PHE A 314 10.97 16.99 -0.83
CA PHE A 314 11.16 15.63 -0.33
C PHE A 314 10.57 14.55 -1.25
N ASP A 315 9.94 14.95 -2.36
CA ASP A 315 9.12 14.09 -3.23
C ASP A 315 7.97 13.37 -2.48
N ASP A 316 7.52 13.99 -1.38
CA ASP A 316 6.50 13.47 -0.50
C ASP A 316 5.09 13.81 -1.00
N ILE A 317 4.19 12.83 -0.97
CA ILE A 317 2.76 13.07 -1.17
C ILE A 317 2.17 13.62 0.12
N LEU A 318 1.86 14.92 0.17
CA LEU A 318 1.30 15.57 1.35
C LEU A 318 -0.22 15.47 1.43
N GLY A 319 -0.89 15.12 0.33
CA GLY A 319 -2.34 14.99 0.29
C GLY A 319 -2.85 14.30 -0.96
N VAL A 320 -3.93 13.52 -0.80
CA VAL A 320 -4.63 12.83 -1.90
C VAL A 320 -6.12 13.14 -1.81
N SER A 321 -6.74 13.52 -2.93
CA SER A 321 -8.18 13.77 -2.97
C SER A 321 -8.98 12.48 -2.94
N GLU A 322 -10.24 12.59 -2.51
CA GLU A 322 -11.24 11.58 -2.82
C GLU A 322 -11.38 11.41 -4.36
N PRO A 323 -11.75 10.22 -4.83
CA PRO A 323 -11.83 9.95 -6.27
C PRO A 323 -13.08 10.61 -6.88
N PHE A 324 -12.89 11.40 -7.94
CA PHE A 324 -13.96 12.10 -8.66
C PHE A 324 -14.06 11.64 -10.11
N GLY A 325 -15.22 11.83 -10.74
CA GLY A 325 -15.45 11.45 -12.14
C GLY A 325 -15.08 12.57 -13.12
N LYS A 326 -14.72 12.17 -14.34
CA LYS A 326 -14.79 13.04 -15.52
C LYS A 326 -15.82 12.49 -16.50
N LEU A 327 -16.84 13.30 -16.78
CA LEU A 327 -17.95 12.91 -17.66
C LEU A 327 -17.78 13.53 -19.05
N LYS A 328 -17.96 12.72 -20.11
CA LYS A 328 -18.06 13.24 -21.47
C LYS A 328 -19.35 14.07 -21.58
N HIS A 329 -19.28 15.22 -22.24
CA HIS A 329 -20.48 16.01 -22.53
C HIS A 329 -21.46 15.15 -23.35
N ILE A 330 -22.66 14.85 -22.82
CA ILE A 330 -23.71 14.13 -23.57
C ILE A 330 -24.51 15.10 -24.47
N SER A 331 -24.38 16.42 -24.32
CA SER A 331 -25.22 17.36 -25.07
C SER A 331 -24.51 17.99 -26.29
N ALA A 332 -24.76 17.41 -27.47
CA ALA A 332 -24.92 18.13 -28.75
C ALA A 332 -25.40 17.18 -29.86
N ILE A 333 -24.93 15.93 -29.87
CA ILE A 333 -25.28 14.95 -30.92
C ILE A 333 -26.68 14.37 -30.68
N VAL A 334 -27.04 14.07 -29.43
CA VAL A 334 -28.35 13.47 -29.12
C VAL A 334 -29.50 14.46 -29.32
N TYR A 335 -29.31 15.75 -28.99
CA TYR A 335 -30.36 16.75 -29.18
C TYR A 335 -30.58 17.10 -30.65
N THR A 336 -29.52 17.13 -31.47
CA THR A 336 -29.64 17.37 -32.92
C THR A 336 -30.23 16.15 -33.64
N ALA A 337 -29.83 14.94 -33.24
CA ALA A 337 -30.40 13.70 -33.77
C ALA A 337 -31.89 13.52 -33.39
N LEU A 338 -32.29 13.85 -32.14
CA LEU A 338 -33.69 13.80 -31.73
C LEU A 338 -34.53 14.91 -32.38
N LYS A 339 -33.97 16.11 -32.62
CA LYS A 339 -34.69 17.19 -33.33
C LYS A 339 -34.85 16.89 -34.81
N MET A 340 -33.87 16.24 -35.45
CA MET A 340 -33.99 15.77 -36.84
C MET A 340 -34.95 14.58 -36.97
N LEU A 341 -34.97 13.64 -36.02
CA LEU A 341 -35.98 12.57 -35.99
C LEU A 341 -37.39 13.16 -35.78
N TYR A 342 -37.56 14.08 -34.84
CA TYR A 342 -38.86 14.69 -34.54
C TYR A 342 -39.43 15.51 -35.71
N MET A 343 -38.57 16.15 -36.52
CA MET A 343 -39.02 16.84 -37.73
C MET A 343 -39.28 15.90 -38.93
N SER A 344 -38.62 14.74 -39.00
CA SER A 344 -38.88 13.75 -40.06
C SER A 344 -40.21 13.02 -39.90
N PHE A 345 -40.78 12.95 -38.69
CA PHE A 345 -42.07 12.30 -38.40
C PHE A 345 -43.30 13.22 -38.55
N ARG A 346 -43.12 14.47 -39.01
CA ARG A 346 -44.24 15.42 -39.21
C ARG A 346 -44.55 15.76 -40.68
N THR A 347 -43.86 15.14 -41.63
CA THR A 347 -44.06 15.36 -43.08
C THR A 347 -44.34 14.08 -43.86
N TYR A 348 -44.90 13.05 -43.23
CA TYR A 348 -45.51 11.91 -43.93
C TYR A 348 -46.82 11.50 -43.26
#